data_AF-A0A4R6C3I4-F1
#
_entry.id   AF-A0A4R6C3I4-F1
#
_cell.length_a   1.000
_cell.length_b   1.000
_cell.length_c   1.000
_cell.angle_alpha   90.00
_cell.angle_beta   90.00
_cell.angle_gamma   90.00
#
_symmetry.space_group_name_H-M   'P 1'
#
loop_
_entity.id
_entity.type
_entity.pdbx_description
1 polymer ?
#
loop_
_entity_poly.entity_id
_entity_poly.type
_entity_poly.pdbx_seq_one_letter_code
_entity_poly.pdbx_strand_id
1 'polypeptide(L)'
;MYKFNLLFIQNSFYPIFAFLFGNVSTMNVLKPMHAVGKLGFTVYIMQSILLFLTFYVFKLYGTLSISLVYIIIISIAYFQIIFCNIYLKHYKMGPLEWLWRKITYLK
;
A
#
# COMPACT_ATOMS: atom_id res chain seq x y z
N MET A 1 36.16 9.89 -6.19
CA MET A 1 35.08 10.79 -5.71
C MET A 1 33.70 10.11 -5.56
N TYR A 2 33.24 9.26 -6.49
CA TYR A 2 31.91 8.62 -6.41
C TYR A 2 31.66 7.75 -5.15
N LYS A 3 32.69 7.04 -4.67
CA LYS A 3 32.59 6.15 -3.49
C LYS A 3 32.35 6.89 -2.16
N PHE A 4 32.81 8.14 -2.05
CA PHE A 4 32.62 8.98 -0.86
C PHE A 4 31.21 9.59 -0.78
N ASN A 5 30.66 10.03 -1.92
CA ASN A 5 29.26 10.47 -2.01
C ASN A 5 28.28 9.31 -1.70
N LEU A 6 28.57 8.09 -2.18
CA LEU A 6 27.75 6.90 -1.88
C LEU A 6 27.73 6.54 -0.38
N LEU A 7 28.86 6.67 0.31
CA LEU A 7 28.95 6.46 1.77
C LEU A 7 28.18 7.54 2.55
N PHE A 8 28.21 8.79 2.10
CA PHE A 8 27.45 9.87 2.74
C PHE A 8 25.94 9.68 2.56
N ILE A 9 25.50 9.28 1.36
CA ILE A 9 24.09 9.00 1.05
C ILE A 9 23.59 7.78 1.86
N GLN A 10 24.38 6.71 1.96
CA GLN A 10 24.01 5.53 2.74
C GLN A 10 23.93 5.82 4.25
N ASN A 11 24.87 6.58 4.81
CA ASN A 11 24.88 6.91 6.24
C ASN A 11 23.88 8.01 6.63
N SER A 12 23.42 8.82 5.66
CA SER A 12 22.44 9.89 5.91
C SER A 12 20.98 9.39 5.87
N PHE A 13 20.70 8.27 5.21
CA PHE A 13 19.34 7.75 5.08
C PHE A 13 18.72 7.39 6.43
N TYR A 14 19.45 6.63 7.26
CA TYR A 14 19.00 6.18 8.57
C TYR A 14 18.62 7.30 9.55
N PRO A 15 19.42 8.37 9.75
CA PRO A 15 19.06 9.46 10.66
C PRO A 15 17.90 10.32 10.15
N ILE A 16 17.78 10.52 8.83
CA ILE A 16 16.64 11.24 8.24
C ILE A 16 15.36 10.44 8.41
N PHE A 17 15.42 9.13 8.15
CA PHE A 17 14.28 8.23 8.37
C PHE A 17 13.87 8.19 9.84
N ALA A 18 14.84 8.07 10.76
CA ALA A 18 14.58 8.10 12.21
C ALA A 18 13.99 9.44 12.67
N PHE A 19 14.42 10.58 12.12
CA PHE A 19 13.87 11.89 12.44
C PHE A 19 12.43 12.05 11.94
N LEU A 20 12.16 11.65 10.69
CA LEU A 20 10.83 11.77 10.08
C LEU A 20 9.80 10.85 10.74
N PHE A 21 10.19 9.61 11.07
CA PHE A 21 9.28 8.58 11.57
C PHE A 21 9.39 8.29 13.08
N GLY A 22 10.38 8.86 13.77
CA GLY A 22 10.59 8.64 15.21
C GLY A 22 9.71 9.51 16.12
N ASN A 23 8.96 10.45 15.55
CA ASN A 23 8.09 11.34 16.33
C ASN A 23 6.69 10.72 16.51
N VAL A 24 6.19 10.71 17.76
CA VAL A 24 4.92 10.05 18.15
C VAL A 24 3.71 10.65 17.40
N SER A 25 3.80 11.92 17.03
CA SER A 25 2.78 12.61 16.22
C SER A 25 2.67 12.01 14.80
N THR A 26 3.80 11.76 14.13
CA THR A 26 3.84 11.14 12.80
C THR A 26 3.25 9.73 12.82
N MET A 27 3.52 8.97 13.89
CA MET A 27 2.98 7.62 14.07
C MET A 27 1.44 7.60 14.17
N ASN A 28 0.83 8.63 14.76
CA ASN A 28 -0.63 8.73 14.85
C ASN A 28 -1.29 9.04 13.50
N VAL A 29 -0.66 9.84 12.64
CA VAL A 29 -1.16 10.11 11.27
C VAL A 29 -1.05 8.86 10.38
N LEU A 30 -0.03 8.02 10.61
CA LEU A 30 0.20 6.80 9.85
C LEU A 30 -0.61 5.59 10.35
N LYS A 31 -1.30 5.68 11.49
CA LYS A 31 -2.16 4.60 12.02
C LYS A 31 -3.11 3.98 10.99
N PRO A 32 -3.89 4.74 10.18
CA PRO A 32 -4.76 4.12 9.18
C PRO A 32 -3.98 3.44 8.05
N MET A 33 -2.77 3.89 7.74
CA MET A 33 -1.90 3.28 6.73
C MET A 33 -1.24 1.99 7.23
N HIS A 34 -1.10 1.84 8.54
CA HIS A 34 -0.61 0.60 9.16
C HIS A 34 -1.48 -0.61 8.78
N ALA A 35 -2.81 -0.42 8.69
CA ALA A 35 -3.73 -1.48 8.29
C ALA A 35 -3.47 -1.96 6.85
N VAL A 36 -3.24 -1.01 5.94
CA VAL A 36 -2.95 -1.29 4.52
C VAL A 36 -1.60 -1.98 4.37
N GLY A 37 -0.57 -1.54 5.11
CA GLY A 37 0.74 -2.17 5.12
C GLY A 37 0.70 -3.61 5.64
N LYS A 38 -0.08 -3.86 6.70
CA LYS A 38 -0.27 -5.21 7.24
C LYS A 38 -0.95 -6.16 6.26
N LEU A 39 -1.87 -5.64 5.44
CA LEU A 39 -2.60 -6.38 4.39
C LEU A 39 -1.97 -6.23 3.00
N GLY A 40 -0.67 -5.91 2.91
CA GLY A 40 -0.05 -5.43 1.68
C GLY A 40 -0.25 -6.32 0.46
N PHE A 41 -0.14 -7.65 0.63
CA PHE A 41 -0.38 -8.58 -0.48
C PHE A 41 -1.84 -8.64 -0.89
N THR A 42 -2.77 -8.66 0.08
CA THR A 42 -4.21 -8.63 -0.19
C THR A 42 -4.60 -7.35 -0.93
N VAL A 43 -4.12 -6.20 -0.46
CA VAL A 43 -4.42 -4.89 -1.03
C VAL A 43 -3.91 -4.77 -2.45
N TYR A 44 -2.68 -5.22 -2.72
CA TYR A 44 -2.09 -5.17 -4.05
C TYR A 44 -2.93 -5.93 -5.09
N ILE A 45 -3.35 -7.15 -4.76
CA ILE A 45 -4.17 -7.97 -5.64
C ILE A 45 -5.57 -7.36 -5.81
N MET A 46 -6.19 -6.92 -4.71
CA MET A 46 -7.49 -6.25 -4.74
C MET A 46 -7.45 -4.98 -5.61
N GLN A 47 -6.40 -4.16 -5.50
CA GLN A 47 -6.24 -2.93 -6.30
C GLN A 47 -6.14 -3.28 -7.78
N SER A 48 -5.32 -4.28 -8.11
CA SER A 48 -5.12 -4.71 -9.49
C SER A 48 -6.43 -5.21 -10.11
N ILE A 49 -7.20 -6.02 -9.37
CA ILE A 49 -8.51 -6.51 -9.81
C ILE A 49 -9.51 -5.36 -9.99
N LEU A 50 -9.59 -4.44 -9.03
CA LEU A 50 -10.53 -3.31 -9.10
C LEU A 50 -10.23 -2.38 -10.28
N LEU A 51 -8.96 -2.06 -10.51
CA LEU A 51 -8.54 -1.26 -11.67
C LEU A 51 -8.77 -2.00 -12.98
N PHE A 52 -8.47 -3.30 -13.03
CA PHE A 52 -8.75 -4.12 -14.21
C PHE A 52 -10.25 -4.14 -14.53
N LEU A 53 -11.10 -4.40 -13.55
CA LEU A 53 -12.56 -4.34 -13.73
C LEU A 53 -13.00 -2.95 -14.22
N THR A 54 -12.52 -1.89 -13.57
CA THR A 54 -12.92 -0.51 -13.90
C THR A 54 -12.53 -0.13 -15.32
N PHE A 55 -11.27 -0.35 -15.73
CA PHE A 55 -10.78 0.13 -17.03
C PHE A 55 -11.05 -0.84 -18.17
N TYR A 56 -10.95 -2.15 -17.93
CA TYR A 56 -11.05 -3.16 -18.96
C TYR A 56 -12.49 -3.62 -19.18
N VAL A 57 -13.24 -3.96 -18.12
CA VAL A 57 -14.61 -4.48 -18.25
C VAL A 57 -15.59 -3.38 -18.68
N PHE A 58 -15.49 -2.18 -18.10
CA PHE A 58 -16.33 -1.05 -18.51
C PHE A 58 -15.81 -0.33 -19.77
N LYS A 59 -14.74 -0.84 -20.42
CA LYS A 59 -14.14 -0.25 -21.62
C LYS A 59 -13.81 1.25 -21.49
N LEU A 60 -13.42 1.67 -20.28
CA LEU A 60 -13.07 3.06 -19.95
C LEU A 60 -11.60 3.39 -20.29
N TYR A 61 -10.85 2.41 -20.80
CA TYR A 61 -9.48 2.59 -21.20
C TYR A 61 -9.37 3.53 -22.42
N GLY A 62 -8.63 4.63 -22.25
CA GLY A 62 -8.39 5.62 -23.32
C GLY A 62 -9.57 6.55 -23.65
N THR A 63 -10.72 6.41 -22.98
CA THR A 63 -11.90 7.27 -23.18
C THR A 63 -11.96 8.43 -22.19
N LEU A 64 -11.34 8.27 -21.02
CA LEU A 64 -11.35 9.25 -19.93
C LEU A 64 -10.14 10.17 -19.98
N SER A 65 -10.32 11.42 -19.53
CA SER A 65 -9.20 12.33 -19.30
C SER A 65 -8.32 11.82 -18.14
N ILE A 66 -7.02 12.16 -18.19
CA ILE A 66 -6.06 11.73 -17.16
C ILE A 66 -6.50 12.16 -15.75
N SER A 67 -7.11 13.34 -15.62
CA SER A 67 -7.61 13.85 -14.34
C SER A 67 -8.71 12.98 -13.74
N LEU A 68 -9.65 12.51 -14.57
CA LEU A 68 -10.71 11.60 -14.12
C LEU A 68 -10.13 10.23 -13.70
N VAL A 69 -9.13 9.74 -14.42
CA VAL A 69 -8.42 8.50 -14.06
C VAL A 69 -7.79 8.61 -12.66
N TYR A 70 -7.11 9.72 -12.36
CA TYR A 70 -6.54 9.95 -11.03
C TYR A 70 -7.60 10.00 -9.93
N ILE A 71 -8.73 10.66 -10.18
CA ILE A 71 -9.85 10.73 -9.21
C ILE A 71 -10.38 9.33 -8.91
N ILE A 72 -10.55 8.48 -9.94
CA ILE A 72 -11.00 7.10 -9.77
C ILE A 72 -10.01 6.30 -8.93
N ILE A 73 -8.71 6.36 -9.25
CA ILE A 73 -7.66 5.63 -8.53
C ILE A 73 -7.61 6.04 -7.06
N ILE A 74 -7.62 7.35 -6.78
CA ILE A 74 -7.61 7.88 -5.41
C ILE A 74 -8.86 7.45 -4.65
N SER A 75 -10.02 7.47 -5.31
CA SER A 75 -11.28 7.02 -4.71
C SER A 75 -11.20 5.54 -4.33
N ILE A 76 -10.73 4.67 -5.23
CA ILE A 76 -10.55 3.24 -4.95
C ILE A 76 -9.57 3.03 -3.79
N ALA A 77 -8.43 3.73 -3.79
CA ALA A 77 -7.44 3.63 -2.72
C ALA A 77 -8.01 4.08 -1.37
N TYR A 78 -8.81 5.14 -1.35
CA TYR A 78 -9.49 5.61 -0.14
C TYR A 78 -10.46 4.56 0.43
N PHE A 79 -11.28 3.95 -0.43
CA PHE A 79 -12.16 2.85 -0.04
C PHE A 79 -11.36 1.64 0.48
N GLN A 80 -10.22 1.32 -0.13
CA GLN A 80 -9.35 0.24 0.33
C GLN A 80 -8.77 0.50 1.72
N ILE A 81 -8.35 1.73 2.02
CA ILE A 81 -7.85 2.10 3.35
C ILE A 81 -8.95 1.85 4.39
N ILE A 82 -10.18 2.31 4.13
CA ILE A 82 -11.31 2.09 5.04
C ILE A 82 -11.59 0.61 5.21
N PHE A 83 -11.67 -0.13 4.09
CA PHE A 83 -11.88 -1.58 4.10
C PHE A 83 -10.83 -2.31 4.94
N CYS A 84 -9.54 -2.00 4.77
CA CYS A 84 -8.47 -2.60 5.55
C CYS A 84 -8.61 -2.34 7.05
N ASN A 85 -8.94 -1.11 7.43
CA ASN A 85 -9.13 -0.72 8.83
C ASN A 85 -10.33 -1.44 9.45
N ILE A 86 -11.43 -1.62 8.71
CA ILE A 86 -12.60 -2.38 9.19
C ILE A 86 -12.27 -3.87 9.25
N TYR A 87 -11.65 -4.42 8.21
CA TYR A 87 -11.30 -5.83 8.11
C TYR A 87 -10.41 -6.28 9.28
N LEU A 88 -9.40 -5.47 9.64
CA LEU A 88 -8.51 -5.79 10.75
C LEU A 88 -9.17 -5.71 12.14
N LYS A 89 -10.37 -5.13 12.28
CA LYS A 89 -11.15 -5.23 13.53
C LYS A 89 -11.69 -6.65 13.75
N HIS A 90 -11.92 -7.40 12.67
CA HIS A 90 -12.47 -8.75 12.71
C HIS A 90 -11.41 -9.84 12.49
N TYR A 91 -10.42 -9.60 11.62
CA TYR A 91 -9.43 -10.59 11.21
C TYR A 91 -8.00 -10.11 11.48
N LYS A 92 -7.13 -11.02 11.97
CA LYS A 92 -5.74 -10.66 12.31
C LYS A 92 -4.81 -10.58 11.11
N MET A 93 -5.19 -11.15 9.96
CA MET A 93 -4.34 -11.34 8.77
C MET A 93 -5.20 -11.33 7.51
N GLY A 94 -4.64 -10.88 6.38
CA GLY A 94 -5.36 -10.86 5.12
C GLY A 94 -5.59 -12.26 4.57
N PRO A 95 -6.67 -12.45 3.78
CA PRO A 95 -7.03 -13.75 3.23
C PRO A 95 -5.92 -14.31 2.33
N LEU A 96 -5.31 -13.46 1.52
CA LEU A 96 -4.23 -13.85 0.61
C LEU A 96 -2.92 -14.10 1.36
N GLU A 97 -2.62 -13.34 2.41
CA GLU A 97 -1.44 -13.62 3.23
C GLU A 97 -1.60 -14.94 4.00
N TRP A 98 -2.81 -15.21 4.52
CA TRP A 98 -3.12 -16.49 5.16
C TRP A 98 -2.94 -17.64 4.17
N LEU A 99 -3.50 -17.52 2.96
CA LEU A 99 -3.36 -18.54 1.91
C LEU A 99 -1.88 -18.75 1.54
N TRP A 100 -1.12 -17.66 1.39
CA TRP A 100 0.32 -17.72 1.09
C TRP A 100 1.11 -18.44 2.18
N ARG A 101 0.81 -18.15 3.46
CA ARG A 101 1.41 -18.89 4.57
C ARG A 101 1.05 -20.37 4.50
N LYS A 102 -0.21 -20.72 4.25
CA LYS A 102 -0.62 -22.12 4.13
C LYS A 102 0.16 -22.82 3.02
N ILE A 103 0.30 -22.21 1.84
CA ILE A 103 1.06 -22.77 0.72
C ILE A 103 2.54 -22.93 1.07
N THR A 104 3.15 -21.96 1.75
CA THR A 104 4.59 -22.00 2.08
C THR A 104 4.91 -23.01 3.18
N TYR A 105 4.00 -23.22 4.14
CA TYR A 105 4.17 -24.17 5.24
C TYR A 105 3.61 -25.57 4.95
N LEU A 106 2.92 -25.76 3.83
CA LEU A 106 2.60 -27.08 3.28
C LEU A 106 3.89 -27.67 2.67
N LYS A 107 4.79 -28.11 3.56
CA LYS A 107 5.92 -28.96 3.24
C LYS A 107 5.78 -30.26 4.02
#